data_AF-A0A7S2X7C9-F1
#
_entry.id   AF-A0A7S2X7C9-F1
#
_cell.length_a   1.000
_cell.length_b   1.000
_cell.length_c   1.000
_cell.angle_alpha   90.00
_cell.angle_beta   90.00
_cell.angle_gamma   90.00
#
_symmetry.space_group_name_H-M   'P 1'
#
loop_
_entity.id
_entity.type
_entity.pdbx_description
1 polymer ?
#
loop_
_entity_poly.entity_id
_entity_poly.type
_entity_poly.pdbx_seq_one_letter_code
_entity_poly.pdbx_strand_id
1 'polypeptide(L)'
;MSGIGLKLGGLLFKQLVKPVAKGLKDTAHNNEGIKAFFMQVGNWQNRVSLRLTMRMMGHNPKKIKPLSNEKALEIGANFIGEVMVFSSGVLVVLIEFTRKYFVDQRKSEKAKAEKQKAKGALEHRFVTIETELKRIHETQRRHEELLKFIVHARMADERRKTREESRSYWSWLAAPVFGDSISPQQKGDQQQ
;
A
#
# COMPACT_ATOMS: atom_id res chain seq x y z
N MET A 1 -23.66 2.29 7.66
CA MET A 1 -24.95 2.10 8.35
C MET A 1 -24.74 1.98 9.87
N SER A 2 -24.43 3.06 10.60
CA SER A 2 -24.19 3.00 12.06
C SER A 2 -25.06 3.98 12.87
N GLY A 3 -26.27 4.28 12.41
CA GLY A 3 -27.23 5.08 13.19
C GLY A 3 -27.93 4.29 14.30
N ILE A 4 -27.93 2.95 14.22
CA ILE A 4 -28.68 2.08 15.13
C ILE A 4 -27.99 1.96 16.49
N GLY A 5 -26.66 1.78 16.53
CA GLY A 5 -25.92 1.72 17.79
C GLY A 5 -25.95 3.02 18.58
N LEU A 6 -25.89 4.16 17.89
CA LEU A 6 -25.95 5.50 18.50
C LEU A 6 -27.36 5.79 19.05
N LYS A 7 -28.42 5.35 18.34
CA LYS A 7 -29.82 5.45 18.79
C LYS A 7 -30.13 4.51 19.96
N LEU A 8 -29.61 3.27 19.94
CA LEU A 8 -29.78 2.31 21.04
C LEU A 8 -29.01 2.75 22.29
N GLY A 9 -27.79 3.25 22.12
CA GLY A 9 -27.02 3.85 23.21
C GLY A 9 -27.74 5.04 23.86
N GLY A 10 -28.30 5.95 23.04
CA GLY A 10 -29.09 7.08 23.55
C GLY A 10 -30.39 6.68 24.27
N LEU A 11 -31.05 5.61 23.83
CA LEU A 11 -32.26 5.09 24.49
C LEU A 11 -31.94 4.37 25.80
N LEU A 12 -30.92 3.51 25.82
CA LEU A 12 -30.44 2.86 27.03
C LEU A 12 -29.92 3.88 28.06
N PHE A 13 -29.25 4.94 27.61
CA PHE A 13 -28.82 6.04 28.48
C PHE A 13 -30.01 6.66 29.22
N LYS A 14 -31.10 6.99 28.52
CA LYS A 14 -32.33 7.54 29.13
C LYS A 14 -33.03 6.56 30.08
N GLN A 15 -32.86 5.26 29.85
CA GLN A 15 -33.43 4.19 30.67
C GLN A 15 -32.59 3.82 31.88
N LEU A 16 -31.28 4.09 31.89
CA LEU A 16 -30.41 3.87 33.04
C LEU A 16 -30.43 5.05 34.02
N VAL A 17 -30.61 6.28 33.54
CA VAL A 17 -30.62 7.49 34.39
C VAL A 17 -31.77 7.49 35.42
N LYS A 18 -32.96 7.01 35.04
CA LYS A 18 -34.13 6.99 35.94
C LYS A 18 -34.07 5.95 37.08
N PRO A 19 -33.71 4.67 36.86
CA PRO A 19 -33.62 3.67 37.94
C PRO A 19 -32.40 3.88 38.84
N VAL A 20 -31.29 4.40 38.31
CA VAL A 20 -30.10 4.70 39.13
C VAL A 20 -30.40 5.84 40.11
N ALA A 21 -31.06 6.92 39.67
CA ALA A 21 -31.48 7.99 40.57
C ALA A 21 -32.44 7.50 41.67
N LYS A 22 -33.29 6.51 41.38
CA LYS A 22 -34.24 5.93 42.35
C LYS A 22 -33.54 5.01 43.36
N GLY A 23 -32.68 4.10 42.91
CA GLY A 23 -31.94 3.18 43.78
C GLY A 23 -30.88 3.86 44.65
N LEU A 24 -30.31 4.97 44.18
CA LEU A 24 -29.34 5.75 44.96
C LEU A 24 -30.02 6.56 46.08
N LYS A 25 -31.27 7.02 45.87
CA LYS A 25 -32.12 7.62 46.91
C LYS A 25 -32.43 6.60 48.02
N ASP A 26 -32.80 5.37 47.66
CA ASP A 26 -33.08 4.30 48.64
C ASP A 26 -31.82 3.89 49.42
N THR A 27 -30.66 3.81 48.75
CA THR A 27 -29.37 3.49 49.39
C THR A 27 -28.89 4.61 50.33
N ALA A 28 -29.13 5.86 49.97
CA ALA A 28 -28.81 7.02 50.83
C ALA A 28 -29.68 7.12 52.08
N HIS A 29 -30.86 6.49 52.09
CA HIS A 29 -31.74 6.45 53.26
C HIS A 29 -31.28 5.40 54.29
N ASN A 30 -30.57 4.35 53.85
CA ASN A 30 -30.13 3.24 54.68
C ASN A 30 -28.71 3.39 55.27
N ASN A 31 -27.88 4.31 54.78
CA ASN A 31 -26.49 4.43 55.24
C ASN A 31 -26.03 5.90 55.33
N GLU A 32 -25.80 6.38 56.56
CA GLU A 32 -25.42 7.78 56.83
C GLU A 32 -24.09 8.18 56.19
N GLY A 33 -23.14 7.23 56.07
CA GLY A 33 -21.85 7.48 55.43
C GLY A 33 -21.98 7.76 53.92
N ILE A 34 -22.86 7.01 53.23
CA ILE A 34 -23.14 7.20 51.80
C ILE A 34 -23.91 8.52 51.59
N LYS A 35 -24.85 8.83 52.49
CA LYS A 35 -25.57 10.11 52.51
C LYS A 35 -24.60 11.28 52.63
N ALA A 36 -23.63 11.21 53.54
CA ALA A 36 -22.60 12.23 53.73
C ALA A 36 -21.74 12.41 52.46
N PHE A 37 -21.37 11.31 51.80
CA PHE A 37 -20.64 11.36 50.53
C PHE A 37 -21.44 12.08 49.42
N PHE A 38 -22.70 11.73 49.21
CA PHE A 38 -23.53 12.41 48.21
C PHE A 38 -23.79 13.88 48.55
N MET A 39 -24.01 14.23 49.82
CA MET A 39 -24.12 15.62 50.24
C MET A 39 -22.82 16.39 50.00
N GLN A 40 -21.65 15.78 50.20
CA GLN A 40 -20.35 16.39 49.92
C GLN A 40 -20.20 16.65 48.42
N VAL A 41 -20.56 15.69 47.57
CA VAL A 41 -20.52 15.80 46.10
C VAL A 41 -21.51 16.85 45.62
N GLY A 42 -22.76 16.85 46.09
CA GLY A 42 -23.77 17.84 45.69
C GLY A 42 -23.38 19.26 46.09
N ASN A 43 -22.84 19.45 47.30
CA ASN A 43 -22.32 20.75 47.72
C ASN A 43 -21.06 21.15 46.92
N TRP A 44 -20.21 20.20 46.55
CA TRP A 44 -19.06 20.46 45.67
C TRP A 44 -19.51 20.92 44.28
N GLN A 45 -20.45 20.22 43.66
CA GLN A 45 -21.02 20.58 42.37
C GLN A 45 -21.61 22.00 42.40
N ASN A 46 -22.38 22.32 43.43
CA ASN A 46 -22.94 23.66 43.57
C ASN A 46 -21.84 24.73 43.74
N ARG A 47 -20.81 24.46 44.53
CA ARG A 47 -19.66 25.37 44.70
C ARG A 47 -18.91 25.58 43.39
N VAL A 48 -18.68 24.51 42.62
CA VAL A 48 -17.98 24.56 41.34
C VAL A 48 -18.81 25.34 40.31
N SER A 49 -20.10 25.03 40.19
CA SER A 49 -21.04 25.73 39.31
C SER A 49 -21.08 27.22 39.61
N LEU A 50 -21.31 27.61 40.87
CA LEU A 50 -21.35 29.01 41.27
C LEU A 50 -20.00 29.71 41.07
N ARG A 51 -18.88 29.03 41.33
CA ARG A 51 -17.54 29.60 41.12
C ARG A 51 -17.24 29.82 39.63
N LEU A 52 -17.66 28.89 38.77
CA LEU A 52 -17.53 29.01 37.31
C LEU A 52 -18.39 30.16 36.78
N THR A 53 -19.66 30.20 37.17
CA THR A 53 -20.58 31.27 36.77
C THR A 53 -20.06 32.64 37.20
N MET A 54 -19.61 32.78 38.45
CA MET A 54 -19.03 34.03 38.95
C MET A 54 -17.74 34.41 38.22
N ARG A 55 -16.87 33.43 37.91
CA ARG A 55 -15.65 33.69 37.12
C ARG A 55 -15.96 34.13 35.69
N MET A 56 -16.93 33.50 35.03
CA MET A 56 -17.36 33.92 33.69
C MET A 56 -17.96 35.34 33.71
N MET A 57 -18.66 35.70 34.77
CA MET A 57 -19.22 37.05 34.98
C MET A 57 -18.19 38.05 35.53
N GLY A 58 -16.91 37.68 35.65
CA GLY A 58 -15.83 38.57 36.11
C GLY A 58 -15.87 38.95 37.60
N HIS A 59 -16.69 38.27 38.41
CA HIS A 59 -16.87 38.58 39.83
C HIS A 59 -16.09 37.61 40.74
N ASN A 60 -15.53 38.12 41.84
CA ASN A 60 -14.88 37.31 42.86
C ASN A 60 -15.92 36.56 43.71
N PRO A 61 -15.78 35.23 43.92
CA PRO A 61 -16.78 34.44 44.60
C PRO A 61 -16.85 34.80 46.11
N LYS A 62 -17.91 35.48 46.55
CA LYS A 62 -18.24 35.66 47.98
C LYS A 62 -18.87 34.38 48.56
N LYS A 63 -18.80 34.22 49.90
CA LYS A 63 -19.21 33.03 50.68
C LYS A 63 -20.47 32.36 50.12
N ILE A 64 -20.29 31.16 49.57
CA ILE A 64 -21.36 30.35 48.98
C ILE A 64 -22.13 29.65 50.11
N LYS A 65 -23.44 29.90 50.24
CA LYS A 65 -24.29 29.17 51.19
C LYS A 65 -24.42 27.70 50.76
N PRO A 66 -24.20 26.73 51.67
CA PRO A 66 -24.50 25.32 51.37
C PRO A 66 -26.02 25.15 51.18
N LEU A 67 -26.41 24.22 50.31
CA LEU A 67 -27.82 23.88 50.13
C LEU A 67 -28.36 23.12 51.34
N SER A 68 -29.68 23.14 51.54
CA SER A 68 -30.37 22.25 52.49
C SER A 68 -29.94 20.80 52.26
N ASN A 69 -29.73 20.05 53.35
CA ASN A 69 -29.14 18.70 53.35
C ASN A 69 -29.86 17.74 52.37
N GLU A 70 -31.19 17.83 52.28
CA GLU A 70 -31.99 17.00 51.37
C GLU A 70 -31.74 17.32 49.90
N LYS A 71 -31.60 18.61 49.56
CA LYS A 71 -31.38 19.04 48.18
C LYS A 71 -29.95 18.73 47.72
N ALA A 72 -28.97 18.87 48.62
CA ALA A 72 -27.59 18.47 48.34
C ALA A 72 -27.47 16.97 48.08
N LEU A 73 -28.23 16.16 48.83
CA LEU A 73 -28.28 14.72 48.66
C LEU A 73 -28.84 14.32 47.30
N GLU A 74 -29.99 14.89 46.90
CA GLU A 74 -30.62 14.59 45.61
C GLU A 74 -29.73 14.95 44.42
N ILE A 75 -29.10 16.12 44.47
CA ILE A 75 -28.19 16.60 43.42
C ILE A 75 -26.97 15.67 43.32
N GLY A 76 -26.34 15.34 44.46
CA GLY A 76 -25.18 14.44 44.48
C GLY A 76 -25.52 13.04 43.99
N ALA A 77 -26.68 12.52 44.36
CA ALA A 77 -27.14 11.21 43.92
C ALA A 77 -27.37 11.16 42.39
N ASN A 78 -28.04 12.18 41.83
CA ASN A 78 -28.26 12.26 40.39
C ASN A 78 -26.94 12.38 39.61
N PHE A 79 -25.99 13.18 40.10
CA PHE A 79 -24.68 13.36 39.47
C PHE A 79 -23.86 12.05 39.44
N ILE A 80 -23.80 11.31 40.56
CA ILE A 80 -23.06 10.04 40.60
C ILE A 80 -23.70 9.00 39.67
N GLY A 81 -25.03 8.97 39.60
CA GLY A 81 -25.74 8.09 38.66
C GLY A 81 -25.40 8.40 37.20
N GLU A 82 -25.35 9.69 36.84
CA GLU A 82 -24.96 10.12 35.50
C GLU A 82 -23.50 9.79 35.17
N VAL A 83 -22.58 10.03 36.11
CA VAL A 83 -21.15 9.69 35.96
C VAL A 83 -20.95 8.19 35.79
N MET A 84 -21.68 7.35 36.53
CA MET A 84 -21.58 5.89 36.42
C MET A 84 -21.97 5.42 35.02
N VAL A 85 -23.10 5.90 34.49
CA VAL A 85 -23.57 5.55 33.14
C VAL A 85 -22.64 6.10 32.06
N PHE A 86 -22.13 7.32 32.23
CA PHE A 86 -21.17 7.88 31.29
C PHE A 86 -19.85 7.09 31.29
N SER A 87 -19.36 6.72 32.47
CA SER A 87 -18.11 5.96 32.62
C SER A 87 -18.19 4.58 31.98
N SER A 88 -19.33 3.89 32.06
CA SER A 88 -19.50 2.59 31.42
C SER A 88 -19.50 2.71 29.89
N GLY A 89 -20.13 3.75 29.34
CA GLY A 89 -20.07 4.06 27.91
C GLY A 89 -18.65 4.35 27.44
N VAL A 90 -17.92 5.19 28.17
CA VAL A 90 -16.51 5.50 27.87
C VAL A 90 -15.64 4.25 27.93
N LEU A 91 -15.83 3.39 28.94
CA LEU A 91 -15.07 2.15 29.08
C LEU A 91 -15.27 1.23 27.87
N VAL A 92 -16.51 1.04 27.41
CA VAL A 92 -16.80 0.23 26.22
C VAL A 92 -16.11 0.81 24.99
N VAL A 93 -16.18 2.13 24.79
CA VAL A 93 -15.53 2.80 23.66
C VAL A 93 -14.00 2.63 23.70
N LEU A 94 -13.38 2.73 24.87
CA LEU A 94 -11.94 2.52 25.03
C LEU A 94 -11.54 1.08 24.71
N ILE A 95 -12.33 0.10 25.14
CA ILE A 95 -12.11 -1.32 24.81
C ILE A 95 -12.24 -1.54 23.30
N GLU A 96 -13.27 -0.97 22.65
CA GLU A 96 -13.39 -1.05 21.20
C GLU A 96 -12.25 -0.37 20.47
N PHE A 97 -11.80 0.79 20.96
CA PHE A 97 -10.72 1.55 20.36
C PHE A 97 -9.40 0.77 20.38
N THR A 98 -9.04 0.19 21.54
CA THR A 98 -7.85 -0.66 21.66
C THR A 98 -7.93 -1.87 20.74
N ARG A 99 -9.09 -2.55 20.70
CA ARG A 99 -9.30 -3.68 19.79
C ARG A 99 -9.19 -3.27 18.32
N LYS A 100 -9.77 -2.14 17.92
CA LYS A 100 -9.70 -1.63 16.52
C LYS A 100 -8.26 -1.31 16.14
N TYR A 101 -7.49 -0.69 17.02
CA TYR A 101 -6.08 -0.39 16.80
C TYR A 101 -5.26 -1.64 16.44
N PHE A 102 -5.40 -2.72 17.20
CA PHE A 102 -4.69 -3.99 16.91
C PHE A 102 -5.15 -4.65 15.60
N VAL A 103 -6.45 -4.61 15.30
CA VAL A 103 -6.97 -5.18 14.06
C VAL A 103 -6.50 -4.39 12.85
N ASP A 104 -6.49 -3.07 12.93
CA ASP A 104 -6.11 -2.19 11.82
C ASP A 104 -4.61 -2.28 11.52
N GLN A 105 -3.77 -2.37 12.56
CA GLN A 105 -2.34 -2.66 12.42
C GLN A 105 -2.10 -3.94 11.59
N ARG A 106 -2.73 -5.05 11.96
CA ARG A 106 -2.62 -6.33 11.23
C ARG A 106 -3.12 -6.24 9.79
N LYS A 107 -4.19 -5.48 9.54
CA LYS A 107 -4.69 -5.25 8.17
C LYS A 107 -3.68 -4.44 7.35
N SER A 108 -3.11 -3.40 7.95
CA SER A 108 -2.11 -2.55 7.29
C SER A 108 -0.84 -3.33 6.94
N GLU A 109 -0.39 -4.23 7.82
CA GLU A 109 0.75 -5.11 7.59
C GLU A 109 0.49 -6.09 6.45
N LYS A 110 -0.68 -6.74 6.44
CA LYS A 110 -1.09 -7.61 5.33
C LYS A 110 -1.15 -6.87 4.00
N ALA A 111 -1.75 -5.68 3.99
CA ALA A 111 -1.81 -4.85 2.79
C ALA A 111 -0.42 -4.41 2.28
N LYS A 112 0.52 -4.12 3.20
CA LYS A 112 1.92 -3.84 2.84
C LYS A 112 2.62 -5.07 2.27
N ALA A 113 2.41 -6.25 2.86
CA ALA A 113 2.99 -7.49 2.38
C ALA A 113 2.48 -7.88 0.98
N GLU A 114 1.18 -7.71 0.72
CA GLU A 114 0.60 -7.93 -0.62
C GLU A 114 1.18 -6.97 -1.66
N LYS A 115 1.32 -5.69 -1.31
CA LYS A 115 1.96 -4.70 -2.19
C LYS A 115 3.42 -5.06 -2.47
N GLN A 116 4.17 -5.54 -1.49
CA GLN A 116 5.56 -5.98 -1.69
C GLN A 116 5.63 -7.20 -2.62
N LYS A 117 4.76 -8.19 -2.44
CA LYS A 117 4.68 -9.34 -3.36
C LYS A 117 4.37 -8.92 -4.79
N ALA A 118 3.40 -8.01 -4.97
CA ALA A 118 3.07 -7.48 -6.29
C ALA A 118 4.25 -6.74 -6.94
N LYS A 119 4.99 -5.93 -6.15
CA LYS A 119 6.21 -5.27 -6.62
C LYS A 119 7.31 -6.25 -7.02
N GLY A 120 7.60 -7.26 -6.20
CA GLY A 120 8.59 -8.28 -6.53
C GLY A 120 8.22 -9.08 -7.79
N ALA A 121 6.93 -9.41 -7.96
CA ALA A 121 6.45 -10.06 -9.18
C ALA A 121 6.60 -9.17 -10.42
N LEU A 122 6.41 -7.86 -10.27
CA LEU A 122 6.62 -6.89 -11.34
C LEU A 122 8.10 -6.74 -11.69
N GLU A 123 8.98 -6.64 -10.70
CA GLU A 123 10.44 -6.59 -10.89
C GLU A 123 10.95 -7.85 -11.61
N HIS A 124 10.49 -9.04 -11.22
CA HIS A 124 10.85 -10.28 -11.91
C HIS A 124 10.43 -10.25 -13.39
N ARG A 125 9.24 -9.74 -13.70
CA ARG A 125 8.77 -9.57 -15.07
C ARG A 125 9.62 -8.57 -15.85
N PHE A 126 10.03 -7.46 -15.24
CA PHE A 126 10.95 -6.50 -15.86
C PHE A 126 12.28 -7.17 -16.23
N VAL A 127 12.89 -7.91 -15.31
CA VAL A 127 14.14 -8.64 -15.58
C VAL A 127 13.95 -9.64 -16.72
N THR A 128 12.83 -10.37 -16.73
CA THR A 128 12.53 -11.32 -17.81
C THR A 128 12.44 -10.59 -19.16
N ILE A 129 11.73 -9.47 -19.22
CA ILE A 129 11.61 -8.65 -20.44
C ILE A 129 12.98 -8.14 -20.91
N GLU A 130 13.83 -7.65 -20.01
CA GLU A 130 15.18 -7.21 -20.37
C GLU A 130 16.03 -8.34 -20.95
N THR A 131 15.94 -9.54 -20.38
CA THR A 131 16.66 -10.71 -20.90
C THR A 131 16.17 -11.12 -22.28
N GLU A 132 14.85 -11.11 -22.50
CA GLU A 132 14.27 -11.40 -23.81
C GLU A 132 14.63 -10.34 -24.86
N LEU A 133 14.64 -9.06 -24.47
CA LEU A 133 15.11 -7.99 -25.35
C LEU A 133 16.56 -8.21 -25.77
N LYS A 134 17.46 -8.54 -24.84
CA LYS A 134 18.86 -8.84 -25.19
C LYS A 134 18.98 -10.00 -26.18
N ARG A 135 18.23 -11.09 -25.95
CA ARG A 135 18.19 -12.25 -26.85
C ARG A 135 17.74 -11.86 -28.26
N ILE A 136 16.71 -11.03 -28.39
CA ILE A 136 16.22 -10.53 -29.68
C ILE A 136 17.27 -9.67 -30.38
N HIS A 137 17.95 -8.78 -29.65
CA HIS A 137 19.01 -7.96 -30.25
C HIS A 137 20.21 -8.81 -30.72
N GLU A 138 20.55 -9.87 -30.00
CA GLU A 138 21.61 -10.81 -30.42
C GLU A 138 21.21 -11.65 -31.64
N THR A 139 19.96 -12.08 -31.76
CA THR A 139 19.49 -12.78 -32.96
C THR A 139 19.44 -11.86 -34.17
N GLN A 140 18.99 -10.61 -34.00
CA GLN A 140 19.04 -9.57 -35.03
C GLN A 140 20.47 -9.34 -35.54
N ARG A 141 21.44 -9.17 -34.64
CA ARG A 141 22.86 -9.01 -35.02
C ARG A 141 23.41 -10.20 -35.80
N ARG A 142 23.12 -11.44 -35.36
CA ARG A 142 23.54 -12.64 -36.09
C ARG A 142 22.94 -12.70 -37.48
N HIS A 143 21.67 -12.32 -37.65
CA HIS A 143 21.06 -12.26 -38.97
C HIS A 143 21.72 -11.20 -39.86
N GLU A 144 22.05 -10.02 -39.34
CA GLU A 144 22.79 -8.99 -40.09
C GLU A 144 24.18 -9.46 -40.52
N GLU A 145 24.93 -10.12 -39.64
CA GLU A 145 26.25 -10.67 -39.95
C GLU A 145 26.17 -11.76 -41.02
N LEU A 146 25.20 -12.66 -40.92
CA LEU A 146 24.95 -13.69 -41.94
C LEU A 146 24.57 -13.07 -43.30
N LEU A 147 23.72 -12.04 -43.31
CA LEU A 147 23.36 -11.32 -44.53
C LEU A 147 24.58 -10.66 -45.17
N LYS A 148 25.43 -10.00 -44.37
CA LYS A 148 26.69 -9.43 -44.86
C LYS A 148 27.59 -10.52 -45.45
N PHE A 149 27.75 -11.65 -44.77
CA PHE A 149 28.58 -12.76 -45.25
C PHE A 149 28.06 -13.33 -46.59
N ILE A 150 26.76 -13.58 -46.70
CA ILE A 150 26.13 -14.09 -47.94
C ILE A 150 26.32 -13.11 -49.09
N VAL A 151 26.09 -11.81 -48.85
CA VAL A 151 26.29 -10.77 -49.87
C VAL A 151 27.76 -10.71 -50.30
N HIS A 152 28.71 -10.73 -49.37
CA HIS A 152 30.14 -10.69 -49.69
C HIS A 152 30.59 -11.93 -50.49
N ALA A 153 30.09 -13.12 -50.13
CA ALA A 153 30.37 -14.35 -50.85
C ALA A 153 29.83 -14.28 -52.29
N ARG A 154 28.57 -13.85 -52.48
CA ARG A 154 27.98 -13.67 -53.81
C ARG A 154 28.76 -12.65 -54.66
N MET A 155 29.13 -11.52 -54.09
CA MET A 155 29.92 -10.49 -54.79
C MET A 155 31.33 -11.00 -55.14
N ALA A 156 31.95 -11.83 -54.30
CA ALA A 156 33.23 -12.46 -54.61
C ALA A 156 33.11 -13.45 -55.77
N ASP A 157 32.04 -14.24 -55.83
CA ASP A 157 31.76 -15.15 -56.93
C ASP A 157 31.49 -14.41 -58.24
N GLU A 158 30.74 -13.31 -58.22
CA GLU A 158 30.52 -12.45 -59.41
C GLU A 158 31.83 -11.83 -59.92
N ARG A 159 32.70 -11.37 -59.01
CA ARG A 159 34.04 -10.91 -59.37
C ARG A 159 34.93 -12.02 -59.95
N ARG A 160 34.79 -13.26 -59.47
CA ARG A 160 35.54 -14.40 -60.02
C ARG A 160 35.06 -14.71 -61.44
N LYS A 161 33.75 -14.79 -61.66
CA LYS A 161 33.16 -15.01 -63.00
C LYS A 161 33.59 -13.94 -64.00
N THR A 162 33.44 -12.66 -63.66
CA THR A 162 33.86 -11.55 -64.53
C THR A 162 35.37 -11.54 -64.79
N ARG A 163 36.19 -11.91 -63.80
CA ARG A 163 37.65 -12.04 -63.97
C ARG A 163 38.03 -13.22 -64.85
N GLU A 164 37.32 -14.35 -64.74
CA GLU A 164 37.50 -15.53 -65.59
C GLU A 164 37.05 -15.25 -67.03
N GLU A 165 35.89 -14.62 -67.22
CA GLU A 165 35.39 -14.16 -68.52
C GLU A 165 36.36 -13.15 -69.16
N SER A 166 36.82 -12.16 -68.40
CA SER A 166 37.81 -11.19 -68.88
C SER A 166 39.13 -11.87 -69.23
N ARG A 167 39.63 -12.79 -68.39
CA ARG A 167 40.85 -13.56 -68.68
C ARG A 167 40.70 -14.41 -69.94
N SER A 168 39.55 -15.06 -70.12
CA SER A 168 39.22 -15.84 -71.30
C SER A 168 39.19 -14.95 -72.55
N TYR A 169 38.47 -13.82 -72.50
CA TYR A 169 38.40 -12.84 -73.58
C TYR A 169 39.76 -12.27 -73.97
N TRP A 170 40.57 -11.85 -72.99
CA TRP A 170 41.93 -11.36 -73.23
C TRP A 170 42.88 -12.46 -73.73
N SER A 171 42.72 -13.71 -73.29
CA SER A 171 43.51 -14.84 -73.80
C SER A 171 43.20 -15.17 -75.25
N TRP A 172 41.94 -15.01 -75.66
CA TRP A 172 41.52 -15.18 -77.05
C TRP A 172 42.01 -14.03 -77.94
N LEU A 173 41.96 -12.78 -77.46
CA LEU A 173 42.47 -11.62 -78.21
C LEU A 173 44.00 -11.57 -78.32
N ALA A 174 44.72 -12.06 -77.31
CA ALA A 174 46.18 -12.15 -77.33
C ALA A 174 46.69 -13.38 -78.11
N ALA A 175 45.79 -14.23 -78.62
CA ALA A 175 46.16 -15.34 -79.48
C ALA A 175 46.68 -14.80 -80.83
N PRO A 176 47.84 -15.27 -81.31
CA PRO A 176 48.42 -14.79 -82.56
C PRO A 176 47.48 -15.06 -83.75
N VAL A 177 47.19 -14.03 -84.56
CA VAL A 177 46.22 -14.04 -85.69
C VAL A 177 46.74 -14.78 -86.94
N PHE A 178 47.89 -15.45 -86.86
CA PHE A 178 48.40 -16.24 -87.98
C PHE A 178 48.11 -17.72 -87.77
N GLY A 179 47.17 -18.24 -88.56
CA GLY A 179 47.20 -19.65 -88.91
C GLY A 179 48.50 -19.93 -89.65
N ASP A 180 49.16 -21.04 -89.32
CA ASP A 180 49.63 -21.93 -90.35
C ASP A 180 49.83 -23.36 -89.82
N SER A 181 49.40 -24.26 -90.69
CA SER A 181 49.59 -25.68 -90.70
C SER A 181 51.06 -26.10 -90.61
N ILE A 182 51.28 -27.30 -90.06
CA ILE A 182 52.21 -28.38 -90.47
C ILE A 182 52.88 -29.00 -89.23
N SER A 183 52.27 -30.07 -88.73
CA SER A 183 52.98 -31.30 -88.37
C SER A 183 53.20 -32.13 -89.66
N PRO A 184 54.18 -33.05 -89.81
CA PRO A 184 54.66 -33.92 -88.72
C PRO A 184 56.11 -34.46 -88.82
N GLN A 185 56.45 -35.29 -87.82
CA GLN A 185 57.34 -36.46 -87.90
C GLN A 185 58.87 -36.19 -87.95
N GLN A 186 59.73 -36.98 -87.31
CA GLN A 186 59.63 -38.41 -87.04
C GLN A 186 60.67 -38.87 -86.00
N LYS A 187 60.32 -39.96 -85.29
CA LYS A 187 61.15 -41.11 -84.84
C LYS A 187 62.40 -40.80 -84.00
N GLY A 188 62.58 -41.40 -82.84
CA GLY A 188 62.47 -42.82 -82.47
C GLY A 188 63.56 -43.02 -81.40
N ASP A 189 63.59 -44.00 -80.53
CA ASP A 189 62.96 -45.31 -80.55
C ASP A 189 63.08 -45.93 -79.15
N GLN A 190 62.10 -46.76 -78.84
CA GLN A 190 62.19 -48.07 -78.18
C GLN A 190 62.68 -48.23 -76.73
N GLN A 191 61.76 -48.76 -75.91
CA GLN A 191 61.78 -50.09 -75.23
C GLN A 191 60.50 -50.12 -74.35
N GLN A 192 59.60 -51.10 -74.32
CA GLN A 192 59.49 -52.51 -74.75
C GLN A 192 58.06 -52.80 -75.20
#